data_AF-A0A7S9L1I0-F1
#
_entry.id   AF-A0A7S9L1I0-F1
#
_cell.length_a   1.000
_cell.length_b   1.000
_cell.length_c   1.000
_cell.angle_alpha   90.00
_cell.angle_beta   90.00
_cell.angle_gamma   90.00
#
_symmetry.space_group_name_H-M   'P 1'
#
loop_
_entity.id
_entity.type
_entity.pdbx_description
1 polymer ?
#
loop_
_entity_poly.entity_id
_entity_poly.type
_entity_poly.pdbx_seq_one_letter_code
_entity_poly.pdbx_strand_id
1 'polypeptide(L)'
;MKTIIFLFSIFIFSGTVYSQEINLDLLGKDKNYIFIVQKEGLNVRLDSKGTLQSDKSVKHDPNGLLSDIDGLVIDYDINGRVRQIGDKRIEYDINNRVRQIGNDRVDYDINGRVRQIGDKRIDYDINNRVRQIGDDRVDYDINDRVRQIGDKRIDYDINNRVRQIGDDRIDYDIDGRVRQIGDKRIDYDINNRVRQIGDDRVDYDINGRIRQIGNKRIDYDINGEIREVSDLDDNLFFLYKTIQDFNNKNVH
;
A
#
# COMPACT_ATOMS: atom_id res chain seq x y z
N MET A 1 -13.71 9.95 5.64
CA MET A 1 -13.21 8.76 6.37
C MET A 1 -12.79 7.62 5.45
N LYS A 2 -12.06 7.89 4.34
CA LYS A 2 -11.36 6.85 3.55
C LYS A 2 -9.84 6.89 3.76
N THR A 3 -9.36 7.69 4.72
CA THR A 3 -7.95 8.07 4.82
C THR A 3 -7.27 7.68 6.14
N ILE A 4 -8.01 7.10 7.10
CA ILE A 4 -7.46 6.77 8.44
C ILE A 4 -7.02 5.31 8.56
N ILE A 5 -7.49 4.43 7.67
CA ILE A 5 -6.89 3.09 7.47
C ILE A 5 -5.53 3.20 6.74
N PHE A 6 -5.20 4.35 6.16
CA PHE A 6 -3.97 4.58 5.40
C PHE A 6 -2.73 4.81 6.28
N LEU A 7 -2.89 5.12 7.58
CA LEU A 7 -1.75 5.38 8.48
C LEU A 7 -1.24 4.14 9.23
N PHE A 8 -2.00 3.03 9.27
CA PHE A 8 -1.54 1.78 9.88
C PHE A 8 -0.91 0.81 8.86
N SER A 9 -1.17 1.01 7.57
CA SER A 9 -0.53 0.28 6.47
C SER A 9 0.92 0.72 6.21
N ILE A 10 1.36 1.86 6.73
CA ILE A 10 2.72 2.39 6.51
C ILE A 10 3.79 1.70 7.40
N PHE A 11 3.39 0.98 8.45
CA PHE A 11 4.35 0.32 9.37
C PHE A 11 4.54 -1.19 9.16
N ILE A 12 3.84 -1.83 8.21
CA ILE A 12 3.97 -3.27 7.92
C ILE A 12 4.72 -3.56 6.60
N PHE A 13 4.94 -2.54 5.75
CA PHE A 13 5.58 -2.70 4.43
C PHE A 13 7.07 -2.29 4.36
N SER A 14 7.84 -2.42 5.45
CA SER A 14 9.30 -2.38 5.37
C SER A 14 9.88 -3.79 5.27
N GLY A 15 9.66 -4.45 4.13
CA GLY A 15 10.17 -5.78 3.84
C GLY A 15 10.11 -6.03 2.34
N THR A 16 11.23 -5.77 1.67
CA THR A 16 11.47 -5.93 0.23
C THR A 16 11.09 -7.31 -0.32
N VAL A 17 10.43 -7.39 -1.48
CA VAL A 17 10.86 -8.18 -2.66
C VAL A 17 10.16 -7.60 -3.91
N TYR A 18 10.88 -6.85 -4.75
CA TYR A 18 10.43 -6.53 -6.10
C TYR A 18 10.90 -7.67 -7.03
N SER A 19 10.01 -8.58 -7.43
CA SER A 19 10.26 -9.40 -8.63
C SER A 19 10.09 -8.52 -9.87
N GLN A 20 11.01 -8.62 -10.82
CA GLN A 20 11.00 -7.87 -12.08
C GLN A 20 10.76 -8.86 -13.24
N GLU A 21 9.67 -8.70 -13.98
CA GLU A 21 9.55 -9.37 -15.29
C GLU A 21 10.39 -8.61 -16.33
N ILE A 22 11.42 -9.28 -16.86
CA ILE A 22 12.19 -8.82 -18.01
C ILE A 22 11.67 -9.57 -19.23
N ASN A 23 10.92 -8.89 -20.10
CA ASN A 23 10.42 -9.47 -21.35
C ASN A 23 11.43 -9.26 -22.48
N LEU A 24 12.06 -10.34 -22.94
CA LEU A 24 12.92 -10.36 -24.12
C LEU A 24 12.05 -10.53 -25.36
N ASP A 25 11.49 -9.44 -25.88
CA ASP A 25 10.72 -9.50 -27.11
C ASP A 25 11.66 -9.38 -28.32
N LEU A 26 11.97 -10.52 -28.96
CA LEU A 26 12.80 -10.60 -30.17
C LEU A 26 12.00 -10.40 -31.46
N LEU A 27 10.69 -10.13 -31.38
CA LEU A 27 9.78 -10.18 -32.52
C LEU A 27 8.84 -8.96 -32.62
N GLY A 28 9.40 -7.75 -32.56
CA GLY A 28 8.72 -6.52 -32.93
C GLY A 28 8.97 -6.12 -34.40
N LYS A 29 7.96 -5.60 -35.09
CA LYS A 29 8.03 -5.08 -36.48
C LYS A 29 9.05 -3.93 -36.69
N ASP A 30 9.63 -3.41 -35.61
CA ASP A 30 10.70 -2.40 -35.64
C ASP A 30 12.06 -3.06 -35.34
N LYS A 31 12.83 -3.28 -36.40
CA LYS A 31 14.06 -4.09 -36.45
C LYS A 31 15.28 -3.60 -35.63
N ASN A 32 15.12 -2.75 -34.61
CA ASN A 32 16.26 -2.03 -34.01
C ASN A 32 16.40 -2.09 -32.46
N TYR A 33 15.51 -2.77 -31.73
CA TYR A 33 15.56 -2.82 -30.26
C TYR A 33 15.80 -4.25 -29.76
N ILE A 34 16.71 -4.43 -28.81
CA ILE A 34 17.19 -5.75 -28.34
C ILE A 34 16.64 -6.09 -26.95
N PHE A 35 16.31 -5.10 -26.12
CA PHE A 35 15.74 -5.31 -24.79
C PHE A 35 14.63 -4.33 -24.52
N ILE A 36 13.54 -4.78 -23.89
CA ILE A 36 12.43 -3.94 -23.48
C ILE A 36 12.06 -4.30 -22.04
N VAL A 37 12.00 -3.29 -21.16
CA VAL A 37 11.52 -3.41 -19.78
C VAL A 37 10.27 -2.55 -19.67
N GLN A 38 9.14 -3.15 -19.29
CA GLN A 38 7.87 -2.45 -19.14
C GLN A 38 7.37 -2.60 -17.71
N LYS A 39 7.15 -1.49 -17.00
CA LYS A 39 6.60 -1.50 -15.64
C LYS A 39 5.83 -0.21 -15.36
N GLU A 40 4.56 -0.31 -14.95
CA GLU A 40 3.77 0.83 -14.45
C GLU A 40 3.82 2.08 -15.36
N GLY A 41 3.73 1.88 -16.68
CA GLY A 41 3.79 2.95 -17.66
C GLY A 41 5.19 3.50 -17.96
N LEU A 42 6.25 2.84 -17.46
CA LEU A 42 7.64 3.05 -17.87
C LEU A 42 8.02 1.96 -18.88
N ASN A 43 8.26 2.35 -20.12
CA ASN A 43 8.82 1.49 -21.17
C ASN A 43 10.26 1.92 -21.43
N VAL A 44 11.22 1.07 -21.08
CA VAL A 44 12.64 1.28 -21.36
C VAL A 44 13.08 0.30 -22.44
N ARG A 45 13.58 0.80 -23.56
CA ARG A 45 14.10 0.03 -24.69
C ARG A 45 15.62 0.19 -24.75
N LEU A 46 16.38 -0.88 -24.96
CA LEU A 46 17.78 -0.77 -25.36
C LEU A 46 17.90 -1.00 -26.86
N ASP A 47 18.53 -0.06 -27.57
CA ASP A 47 18.87 -0.25 -28.97
C ASP A 47 20.09 -1.17 -29.15
N SER A 48 20.38 -1.53 -30.39
CA SER A 48 21.52 -2.38 -30.77
C SER A 48 22.91 -1.79 -30.46
N LYS A 49 22.98 -0.53 -29.99
CA LYS A 49 24.20 0.14 -29.55
C LYS A 49 24.31 0.24 -28.03
N GLY A 50 23.33 -0.31 -27.29
CA GLY A 50 23.29 -0.26 -25.83
C GLY A 50 22.74 1.05 -25.27
N THR A 51 22.06 1.86 -26.09
CA THR A 51 21.45 3.12 -25.64
C THR A 51 20.07 2.86 -25.05
N LEU A 52 19.83 3.35 -23.82
CA LEU A 52 18.52 3.32 -23.17
C LEU A 52 17.61 4.39 -23.78
N GLN A 53 16.48 3.98 -24.33
CA GLN A 53 15.39 4.83 -24.82
C GLN A 53 14.17 4.62 -23.93
N SER A 54 13.71 5.67 -23.25
CA SER A 54 12.45 5.65 -22.51
C SER A 54 11.35 6.24 -23.38
N ASP A 55 10.13 5.71 -23.31
CA ASP A 55 8.95 6.36 -23.92
C ASP A 55 8.63 7.71 -23.27
N LYS A 56 9.16 7.96 -22.06
CA LYS A 56 9.06 9.26 -21.39
C LYS A 56 10.28 10.12 -21.73
N SER A 57 10.04 11.36 -22.13
CA SER A 57 11.12 12.35 -22.25
C SER A 57 11.71 12.60 -20.86
N VAL A 58 13.00 12.35 -20.69
CA VAL A 58 13.71 12.60 -19.44
C VAL A 58 14.84 13.57 -19.73
N LYS A 59 14.90 14.66 -18.98
CA LYS A 59 15.99 15.63 -19.06
C LYS A 59 16.68 15.75 -17.71
N HIS A 60 17.98 16.01 -17.78
CA HIS A 60 18.79 16.31 -16.61
C HIS A 60 19.27 17.75 -16.71
N ASP A 61 19.47 18.39 -15.57
CA ASP A 61 20.13 19.69 -15.47
C ASP A 61 21.66 19.56 -15.72
N PRO A 62 22.42 20.67 -15.80
CA PRO A 62 23.86 20.63 -15.98
C PRO A 62 24.64 19.90 -14.87
N ASN A 63 24.03 19.68 -13.70
CA ASN A 63 24.62 18.95 -12.58
C ASN A 63 24.25 17.46 -12.59
N GLY A 64 23.48 17.01 -13.59
CA GLY A 64 23.03 15.63 -13.73
C GLY A 64 21.79 15.27 -12.89
N LEU A 65 21.10 16.23 -12.29
CA LEU A 65 19.85 16.00 -11.56
C LEU A 65 18.67 15.95 -12.53
N LEU A 66 17.66 15.14 -12.24
CA LEU A 66 16.44 15.03 -13.04
C LEU A 66 15.69 16.38 -13.08
N SER A 67 15.60 17.02 -14.23
CA SER A 67 14.97 18.35 -14.38
C SER A 67 13.61 18.32 -15.08
N ASP A 68 13.31 17.27 -15.84
CA ASP A 68 12.03 17.10 -16.52
C ASP A 68 11.76 15.62 -16.73
N ILE A 69 10.52 15.22 -16.46
CA ILE A 69 9.98 13.93 -16.89
C ILE A 69 8.62 14.15 -17.54
N ASP A 70 8.55 13.92 -18.84
CA ASP A 70 7.31 14.02 -19.62
C ASP A 70 6.58 15.37 -19.45
N GLY A 71 7.35 16.47 -19.44
CA GLY A 71 6.84 17.83 -19.23
C GLY A 71 6.58 18.20 -17.77
N LEU A 72 6.77 17.27 -16.83
CA LEU A 72 6.78 17.56 -15.40
C LEU A 72 8.17 18.09 -15.01
N VAL A 73 8.29 19.41 -14.96
CA VAL A 73 9.53 20.10 -14.57
C VAL A 73 9.79 19.92 -13.07
N ILE A 74 11.04 19.62 -12.73
CA ILE A 74 11.54 19.52 -11.37
C ILE A 74 12.64 20.57 -11.20
N ASP A 75 12.45 21.46 -10.24
CA ASP A 75 13.45 22.46 -9.90
C ASP A 75 14.07 22.16 -8.54
N TYR A 76 15.34 22.51 -8.40
CA TYR A 76 16.11 22.41 -7.16
C TYR A 76 16.51 23.78 -6.62
N ASP A 77 16.70 23.87 -5.30
CA ASP A 77 17.35 25.00 -4.65
C ASP A 77 18.88 24.89 -4.72
N ILE A 78 19.58 25.90 -4.20
CA ILE A 78 21.05 25.95 -4.18
C ILE A 78 21.72 24.81 -3.39
N ASN A 79 20.96 24.11 -2.54
CA ASN A 79 21.42 22.98 -1.75
C ASN A 79 21.04 21.63 -2.40
N GLY A 80 20.50 21.64 -3.62
CA GLY A 80 20.09 20.44 -4.34
C GLY A 80 18.78 19.83 -3.84
N ARG A 81 17.98 20.56 -3.05
CA ARG A 81 16.65 20.09 -2.61
C ARG A 81 15.59 20.47 -3.61
N VAL A 82 14.61 19.60 -3.83
CA VAL A 82 13.49 19.88 -4.73
C VAL A 82 12.69 21.08 -4.19
N ARG A 83 12.63 22.18 -4.95
CA ARG A 83 11.83 23.36 -4.62
C ARG A 83 10.54 23.45 -5.42
N GLN A 84 10.39 22.66 -6.49
CA GLN A 84 9.18 22.64 -7.31
C GLN A 84 9.06 21.33 -8.08
N ILE A 85 7.84 20.80 -8.19
CA ILE A 85 7.47 19.73 -9.11
C ILE A 85 6.19 20.17 -9.83
N GLY A 86 6.28 20.38 -11.15
CA GLY A 86 5.18 20.94 -11.93
C GLY A 86 4.73 22.31 -11.39
N ASP A 87 3.48 22.43 -10.99
CA ASP A 87 2.89 23.64 -10.39
C ASP A 87 3.06 23.71 -8.86
N LYS A 88 3.54 22.63 -8.22
CA LYS A 88 3.65 22.53 -6.76
C LYS A 88 5.02 23.00 -6.29
N ARG A 89 5.05 24.15 -5.62
CA ARG A 89 6.22 24.61 -4.90
C ARG A 89 6.39 23.84 -3.59
N ILE A 90 7.64 23.59 -3.22
CA ILE A 90 8.02 22.97 -1.97
C ILE A 90 8.84 23.98 -1.18
N GLU A 91 8.41 24.29 0.03
CA GLU A 91 9.12 25.21 0.92
C GLU A 91 9.63 24.46 2.14
N TYR A 92 10.82 24.83 2.58
CA TYR A 92 11.47 24.26 3.75
C TYR A 92 11.54 25.28 4.89
N ASP A 93 11.53 24.79 6.13
CA ASP A 93 11.83 25.58 7.31
C ASP A 93 13.35 25.67 7.57
N ILE A 94 13.73 26.40 8.61
CA ILE A 94 15.13 26.59 9.02
C ILE A 94 15.84 25.29 9.44
N ASN A 95 15.07 24.25 9.76
CA ASN A 95 15.58 22.92 10.14
C ASN A 95 15.56 21.97 8.93
N ASN A 96 15.41 22.50 7.71
CA ASN A 96 15.36 21.75 6.45
C ASN A 96 14.18 20.77 6.34
N ARG A 97 13.10 20.98 7.09
CA ARG A 97 11.87 20.18 6.99
C ARG A 97 10.90 20.84 6.01
N VAL A 98 10.14 20.03 5.28
CA VAL A 98 9.10 20.53 4.38
C VAL A 98 8.00 21.21 5.21
N ARG A 99 7.78 22.49 4.99
CA ARG A 99 6.71 23.26 5.64
C ARG A 99 5.55 23.59 4.71
N GLN A 100 5.71 23.37 3.40
CA GLN A 100 4.63 23.58 2.43
C GLN A 100 4.87 22.76 1.16
N ILE A 101 3.80 22.18 0.61
CA ILE A 101 3.74 21.62 -0.75
C ILE A 101 2.49 22.19 -1.42
N GLY A 102 2.67 22.99 -2.47
CA GLY A 102 1.56 23.70 -3.11
C GLY A 102 0.82 24.58 -2.11
N ASN A 103 -0.46 24.27 -1.84
CA ASN A 103 -1.29 25.01 -0.88
C ASN A 103 -1.32 24.36 0.51
N ASP A 104 -0.77 23.15 0.65
CA ASP A 104 -0.82 22.39 1.88
C ASP A 104 0.38 22.75 2.76
N ARG A 105 0.10 23.33 3.92
CA ARG A 105 1.12 23.67 4.92
C ARG A 105 1.31 22.53 5.90
N VAL A 106 2.55 22.36 6.33
CA VAL A 106 2.94 21.45 7.40
C VAL A 106 3.54 22.27 8.53
N ASP A 107 2.89 22.20 9.68
CA ASP A 107 3.38 22.86 10.88
C ASP A 107 3.99 21.85 11.83
N TYR A 108 5.05 22.29 12.52
CA TYR A 108 5.75 21.51 13.52
C TYR A 108 5.61 22.13 14.92
N ASP A 109 5.64 21.29 15.96
CA ASP A 109 5.81 21.71 17.34
C ASP A 109 7.30 21.97 17.68
N ILE A 110 7.57 22.38 18.91
CA ILE A 110 8.92 22.70 19.38
C ILE A 110 9.86 21.48 19.40
N ASN A 111 9.31 20.27 19.54
CA ASN A 111 10.05 19.01 19.50
C ASN A 111 10.18 18.47 18.07
N GLY A 112 9.62 19.19 17.10
CA GLY A 112 9.66 18.90 15.70
C GLY A 112 8.70 17.84 15.20
N ARG A 113 7.65 17.53 15.95
CA ARG A 113 6.54 16.69 15.51
C ARG A 113 5.58 17.49 14.66
N VAL A 114 4.95 16.85 13.68
CA VAL A 114 3.91 17.48 12.87
C VAL A 114 2.68 17.74 13.73
N ARG A 115 2.27 19.01 13.85
CA ARG A 115 1.05 19.41 14.58
C ARG A 115 -0.09 19.81 13.66
N GLN A 116 0.17 19.99 12.36
CA GLN A 116 -0.86 20.29 11.37
C GLN A 116 -0.41 19.92 9.96
N ILE A 117 -1.33 19.38 9.16
CA ILE A 117 -1.19 19.25 7.71
C ILE A 117 -2.47 19.81 7.09
N GLY A 118 -2.34 20.87 6.28
CA GLY A 118 -3.50 21.56 5.71
C GLY A 118 -4.44 22.07 6.80
N ASP A 119 -5.69 21.62 6.80
CA ASP A 119 -6.72 21.93 7.82
C ASP A 119 -6.73 20.96 9.01
N LYS A 120 -5.99 19.84 8.93
CA LYS A 120 -6.00 18.79 9.94
C LYS A 120 -4.94 19.03 11.00
N ARG A 121 -5.37 19.37 12.21
CA ARG A 121 -4.51 19.43 13.40
C ARG A 121 -4.24 18.03 13.93
N ILE A 122 -3.03 17.83 14.45
CA ILE A 122 -2.60 16.61 15.12
C ILE A 122 -2.26 16.97 16.55
N ASP A 123 -2.97 16.36 17.48
CA ASP A 123 -2.70 16.51 18.90
C ASP A 123 -2.04 15.26 19.46
N TYR A 124 -1.16 15.47 20.43
CA TYR A 124 -0.48 14.40 21.16
C TYR A 124 -0.87 14.41 22.64
N ASP A 125 -0.84 13.24 23.27
CA ASP A 125 -0.91 13.09 24.72
C ASP A 125 0.47 13.27 25.39
N ILE A 126 0.52 13.16 26.72
CA ILE A 126 1.74 13.31 27.51
C ILE A 126 2.80 12.23 27.20
N ASN A 127 2.37 11.09 26.68
CA ASN A 127 3.24 9.98 26.26
C ASN A 127 3.63 10.09 24.78
N ASN A 128 3.39 11.25 24.15
CA ASN A 128 3.67 11.53 22.74
C ASN A 128 2.90 10.66 21.75
N ARG A 129 1.77 10.08 22.15
CA ARG A 129 0.86 9.35 21.24
C ARG A 129 -0.13 10.31 20.61
N VAL A 130 -0.52 10.04 19.38
CA VAL A 130 -1.56 10.82 18.70
C VAL A 130 -2.88 10.59 19.40
N ARG A 131 -3.51 11.66 19.90
CA ARG A 131 -4.85 11.61 20.52
C ARG A 131 -5.94 12.21 19.64
N GLN A 132 -5.58 12.92 18.58
CA GLN A 132 -6.53 13.50 17.64
C GLN A 132 -5.87 13.80 16.29
N ILE A 133 -6.60 13.56 15.19
CA ILE A 133 -6.28 14.03 13.85
C ILE A 133 -7.55 14.67 13.26
N GLY A 134 -7.55 15.98 13.06
CA GLY A 134 -8.76 16.70 12.64
C GLY A 134 -9.88 16.52 13.68
N ASP A 135 -11.01 15.99 13.25
CA ASP A 135 -12.17 15.75 14.12
C ASP A 135 -12.15 14.35 14.77
N ASP A 136 -11.24 13.47 14.32
CA ASP A 136 -11.18 12.09 14.78
C ASP A 136 -10.25 11.97 15.99
N ARG A 137 -10.84 11.62 17.14
CA ARG A 137 -10.10 11.33 18.38
C ARG A 137 -9.59 9.90 18.38
N VAL A 138 -8.44 9.70 19.00
CA VAL A 138 -7.85 8.39 19.27
C VAL A 138 -7.77 8.21 20.78
N ASP A 139 -8.48 7.21 21.29
CA ASP A 139 -8.43 6.86 22.70
C ASP A 139 -7.63 5.57 22.89
N TYR A 140 -6.93 5.51 24.02
CA TYR A 140 -6.17 4.34 24.45
C TYR A 140 -6.76 3.73 25.72
N ASP A 141 -6.58 2.42 25.90
CA ASP A 141 -6.84 1.73 27.17
C ASP A 141 -5.61 1.78 28.10
N ILE A 142 -5.73 1.18 29.29
CA ILE A 142 -4.66 1.14 30.29
C ILE A 142 -3.41 0.37 29.86
N ASN A 143 -3.53 -0.48 28.82
CA ASN A 143 -2.43 -1.25 28.25
C ASN A 143 -1.91 -0.60 26.96
N ASP A 144 -2.18 0.70 26.78
CA ASP A 144 -1.77 1.51 25.63
C ASP A 144 -2.31 1.03 24.27
N ARG A 145 -3.37 0.22 24.26
CA ARG A 145 -4.03 -0.22 23.03
C ARG A 145 -5.07 0.80 22.59
N VAL A 146 -5.22 0.99 21.29
CA VAL A 146 -6.27 1.85 20.74
C VAL A 146 -7.62 1.24 21.02
N ARG A 147 -8.49 1.95 21.75
CA ARG A 147 -9.87 1.52 22.06
C ARG A 147 -10.92 2.29 21.27
N GLN A 148 -10.54 3.39 20.62
CA GLN A 148 -11.45 4.17 19.78
C GLN A 148 -10.69 4.99 18.75
N ILE A 149 -11.23 5.06 17.53
CA ILE A 149 -10.84 6.03 16.50
C ILE A 149 -12.11 6.66 15.94
N GLY A 150 -12.26 7.98 16.11
CA GLY A 150 -13.48 8.69 15.73
C GLY A 150 -14.71 8.11 16.45
N ASP A 151 -15.70 7.65 15.68
CA ASP A 151 -16.91 6.99 16.18
C ASP A 151 -16.76 5.46 16.35
N LYS A 152 -15.65 4.87 15.89
CA LYS A 152 -15.43 3.42 15.92
C LYS A 152 -14.71 3.00 17.19
N ARG A 153 -15.41 2.25 18.05
CA ARG A 153 -14.82 1.57 19.20
C ARG A 153 -14.11 0.30 18.78
N ILE A 154 -13.03 -0.03 19.48
CA ILE A 154 -12.27 -1.26 19.30
C ILE A 154 -12.31 -2.02 20.63
N ASP A 155 -12.88 -3.22 20.60
CA ASP A 155 -12.89 -4.10 21.76
C ASP A 155 -11.91 -5.24 21.56
N TYR A 156 -11.30 -5.67 22.66
CA TYR A 156 -10.39 -6.81 22.71
C TYR A 156 -11.00 -7.95 23.54
N ASP A 157 -10.62 -9.18 23.22
CA ASP A 157 -10.88 -10.36 24.05
C ASP A 157 -9.82 -10.54 25.15
N ILE A 158 -9.98 -11.58 25.97
CA ILE A 158 -9.06 -11.91 27.07
C ILE A 158 -7.64 -12.28 26.58
N ASN A 159 -7.51 -12.69 25.32
CA ASN A 159 -6.23 -13.02 24.68
C ASN A 159 -5.64 -11.81 23.93
N ASN A 160 -6.16 -10.61 24.20
CA ASN A 160 -5.75 -9.35 23.57
C ASN A 160 -5.96 -9.29 22.05
N ARG A 161 -6.85 -10.12 21.50
CA ARG A 161 -7.24 -10.08 20.08
C ARG A 161 -8.41 -9.13 19.89
N VAL A 162 -8.45 -8.42 18.77
CA VAL A 162 -9.58 -7.55 18.45
C VAL A 162 -10.82 -8.40 18.22
N ARG A 163 -11.88 -8.19 19.01
CA ARG A 163 -13.16 -8.90 18.87
C ARG A 163 -14.28 -8.03 18.29
N GLN A 164 -14.06 -6.72 18.16
CA GLN A 164 -15.02 -5.82 17.56
C GLN A 164 -14.34 -4.53 17.07
N ILE A 165 -14.75 -4.03 15.91
CA ILE A 165 -14.43 -2.69 15.41
C ILE A 165 -15.74 -2.04 14.94
N GLY A 166 -16.19 -1.00 15.63
CA GLY A 166 -17.50 -0.40 15.37
C GLY A 166 -18.62 -1.43 15.53
N ASP A 167 -19.37 -1.66 14.46
CA ASP A 167 -20.48 -2.62 14.43
C ASP A 167 -20.04 -4.04 14.02
N ASP A 168 -18.82 -4.17 13.49
CA ASP A 168 -18.30 -5.44 13.00
C ASP A 168 -17.66 -6.24 14.12
N ARG A 169 -18.26 -7.40 14.43
CA ARG A 169 -17.71 -8.37 15.39
C ARG A 169 -16.74 -9.31 14.70
N ILE A 170 -15.70 -9.71 15.42
CA ILE A 170 -14.73 -10.71 14.99
C ILE A 170 -14.82 -11.89 15.95
N ASP A 171 -15.17 -13.04 15.40
CA ASP A 171 -15.22 -14.29 16.13
C ASP A 171 -14.01 -15.15 15.81
N TYR A 172 -13.48 -15.80 16.85
CA TYR A 172 -12.37 -16.75 16.74
C TYR A 172 -12.81 -18.16 17.11
N ASP A 173 -12.24 -19.17 16.47
CA ASP A 173 -12.34 -20.57 16.91
C ASP A 173 -11.41 -20.86 18.11
N ILE A 174 -11.41 -22.12 18.56
CA ILE A 174 -10.63 -22.55 19.73
C ILE A 174 -9.11 -22.47 19.48
N ASP A 175 -8.68 -22.66 18.24
CA ASP A 175 -7.28 -22.54 17.81
C ASP A 175 -6.90 -21.08 17.52
N GLY A 176 -7.87 -20.17 17.62
CA GLY A 176 -7.71 -18.75 17.48
C GLY A 176 -7.70 -18.20 16.07
N ARG A 177 -8.20 -18.98 15.11
CA ARG A 177 -8.46 -18.54 13.74
C ARG A 177 -9.73 -17.73 13.66
N VAL A 178 -9.76 -16.76 12.75
CA VAL A 178 -10.95 -15.94 12.53
C VAL A 178 -12.00 -16.78 11.80
N ARG A 179 -13.18 -16.95 12.40
CA ARG A 179 -14.32 -17.68 11.82
C ARG A 179 -15.44 -16.77 11.33
N GLN A 180 -15.44 -15.51 11.74
CA GLN A 180 -16.41 -14.52 11.27
C GLN A 180 -15.88 -13.10 11.41
N ILE A 181 -16.19 -12.24 10.44
CA ILE A 181 -16.04 -10.78 10.51
C ILE A 181 -17.36 -10.16 10.04
N GLY A 182 -18.03 -9.42 10.92
CA GLY A 182 -19.35 -8.86 10.63
C GLY A 182 -20.36 -9.95 10.24
N ASP A 183 -20.93 -9.85 9.04
CA ASP A 183 -21.84 -10.84 8.46
C ASP A 183 -21.12 -11.96 7.68
N LYS A 184 -19.81 -11.86 7.45
CA LYS A 184 -19.03 -12.81 6.64
C LYS A 184 -18.43 -13.91 7.49
N ARG A 185 -18.90 -15.14 7.29
CA ARG A 185 -18.28 -16.35 7.83
C ARG A 185 -17.04 -16.72 7.04
N ILE A 186 -16.04 -17.27 7.72
CA ILE A 186 -14.80 -17.76 7.12
C ILE A 186 -14.71 -19.25 7.45
N ASP A 187 -14.69 -20.07 6.40
CA ASP A 187 -14.54 -21.51 6.53
C ASP A 187 -13.15 -21.93 6.06
N TYR A 188 -12.61 -22.97 6.70
CA TYR A 188 -11.33 -23.59 6.35
C TYR A 188 -11.53 -25.01 5.80
N ASP A 189 -10.61 -25.44 4.93
CA ASP A 189 -10.47 -26.83 4.48
C ASP A 189 -9.69 -27.68 5.50
N ILE A 190 -9.56 -28.97 5.23
CA ILE A 190 -8.83 -29.92 6.08
C ILE A 190 -7.33 -29.59 6.21
N ASN A 191 -6.79 -28.80 5.28
CA ASN A 191 -5.40 -28.34 5.29
C ASN A 191 -5.28 -26.94 5.91
N ASN A 192 -6.30 -26.48 6.66
CA ASN A 192 -6.36 -25.18 7.31
C ASN A 192 -6.28 -23.96 6.38
N ARG A 193 -6.57 -24.14 5.08
CA ARG A 193 -6.67 -23.05 4.12
C ARG A 193 -8.09 -22.55 4.05
N VAL A 194 -8.28 -21.25 3.88
CA VAL A 194 -9.60 -20.65 3.69
C VAL A 194 -10.25 -21.25 2.45
N ARG A 195 -11.42 -21.86 2.59
CA ARG A 195 -12.22 -22.39 1.48
C ARG A 195 -13.41 -21.50 1.13
N GLN A 196 -13.79 -20.58 2.00
CA GLN A 196 -14.91 -19.68 1.78
C GLN A 196 -14.83 -18.43 2.67
N ILE A 197 -15.18 -17.26 2.12
CA ILE A 197 -15.44 -16.02 2.87
C ILE A 197 -16.79 -15.46 2.43
N GLY A 198 -17.78 -15.46 3.33
CA GLY A 198 -19.15 -15.10 2.96
C GLY A 198 -19.69 -16.02 1.86
N ASP A 199 -20.07 -15.42 0.74
CA ASP A 199 -20.59 -16.15 -0.44
C ASP A 199 -19.47 -16.55 -1.42
N ASP A 200 -18.24 -16.07 -1.21
CA ASP A 200 -17.12 -16.32 -2.11
C ASP A 200 -16.37 -17.58 -1.72
N ARG A 201 -16.52 -18.63 -2.55
CA ARG A 201 -15.72 -19.86 -2.44
C ARG A 201 -14.32 -19.64 -2.99
N VAL A 202 -13.35 -20.33 -2.40
CA VAL A 202 -11.95 -20.26 -2.79
C VAL A 202 -11.50 -21.62 -3.31
N ASP A 203 -11.08 -21.66 -4.58
CA ASP A 203 -10.48 -22.85 -5.15
C ASP A 203 -8.97 -22.69 -5.28
N TYR A 204 -8.28 -23.80 -5.06
CA TYR A 204 -6.84 -23.90 -5.21
C TYR A 204 -6.45 -24.77 -6.41
N ASP A 205 -5.30 -24.49 -6.99
CA ASP A 205 -4.64 -25.39 -7.93
C ASP A 205 -3.86 -26.50 -7.20
N ILE A 206 -3.23 -27.39 -7.96
CA ILE A 206 -2.46 -28.52 -7.43
C ILE A 206 -1.24 -28.08 -6.60
N ASN A 207 -0.73 -26.87 -6.85
CA ASN A 207 0.39 -26.28 -6.14
C ASN A 207 -0.06 -25.46 -4.92
N GLY A 208 -1.35 -25.43 -4.62
CA GLY A 208 -1.92 -24.69 -3.49
C GLY A 208 -2.08 -23.19 -3.73
N ARG A 209 -1.97 -22.71 -4.96
CA ARG A 209 -2.23 -21.31 -5.34
C ARG A 209 -3.73 -21.09 -5.53
N ILE A 210 -4.23 -19.90 -5.20
CA ILE A 210 -5.65 -19.55 -5.35
C ILE A 210 -5.96 -19.35 -6.83
N ARG A 211 -6.73 -20.24 -7.47
CA ARG A 211 -7.09 -20.13 -8.88
C ARG A 211 -8.46 -19.48 -9.11
N GLN A 212 -9.29 -19.38 -8.07
CA GLN A 212 -10.62 -18.79 -8.18
C GLN A 212 -11.11 -18.27 -6.83
N ILE A 213 -11.78 -17.12 -6.85
CA ILE A 213 -12.52 -16.56 -5.71
C ILE A 213 -13.91 -16.15 -6.20
N GLY A 214 -14.95 -16.79 -5.67
CA GLY A 214 -16.32 -16.62 -6.16
C GLY A 214 -16.39 -16.97 -7.65
N ASN A 215 -16.81 -16.01 -8.48
CA ASN A 215 -16.89 -16.17 -9.94
C ASN A 215 -15.65 -15.66 -10.69
N LYS A 216 -14.62 -15.18 -9.99
CA LYS A 216 -13.45 -14.56 -10.61
C LYS A 216 -12.27 -15.52 -10.64
N ARG A 217 -11.65 -15.66 -11.82
CA ARG A 217 -10.53 -16.57 -12.04
C ARG A 217 -9.20 -15.82 -11.99
N ILE A 218 -8.18 -16.54 -11.54
CA ILE A 218 -6.80 -16.06 -11.45
C ILE A 218 -5.94 -17.03 -12.25
N ASP A 219 -5.39 -16.54 -13.34
CA ASP A 219 -4.52 -17.31 -14.21
C ASP A 219 -3.06 -17.01 -13.90
N TYR A 220 -2.27 -18.07 -13.84
CA TYR A 220 -0.85 -18.00 -13.53
C TYR A 220 -0.01 -18.35 -14.75
N ASP A 221 1.18 -17.76 -14.82
CA ASP A 221 2.22 -18.19 -15.73
C ASP A 221 2.88 -19.50 -15.27
N ILE A 222 3.81 -19.98 -16.08
CA ILE A 222 4.59 -21.19 -15.78
C ILE A 222 5.52 -21.00 -14.57
N ASN A 223 5.89 -19.76 -14.25
CA ASN A 223 6.82 -19.42 -13.17
C ASN A 223 6.12 -19.22 -11.81
N GLY A 224 4.79 -19.05 -11.78
CA GLY A 224 4.08 -18.74 -10.54
C GLY A 224 3.35 -17.40 -10.51
N GLU A 225 3.58 -16.53 -11.49
CA GLU A 225 3.15 -15.13 -11.48
C GLU A 225 1.74 -14.98 -12.08
N ILE A 226 0.96 -14.04 -11.54
CA ILE A 226 -0.42 -13.80 -11.98
C ILE A 226 -0.38 -13.11 -13.34
N ARG A 227 -0.93 -13.75 -14.39
CA ARG A 227 -1.01 -13.21 -15.76
C ARG A 227 -2.27 -12.42 -16.01
N GLU A 228 -3.40 -12.98 -15.61
CA GLU A 228 -4.72 -12.45 -15.91
C GLU A 228 -5.64 -12.68 -14.73
N VAL A 229 -6.43 -11.66 -14.45
CA VAL A 229 -7.50 -11.70 -13.46
C VAL A 229 -8.74 -11.18 -14.18
N SER A 230 -9.74 -12.05 -14.34
CA SER A 230 -11.02 -11.63 -14.94
C SER A 230 -11.67 -10.59 -14.02
N ASP A 231 -11.93 -9.39 -14.54
CA ASP A 231 -12.52 -8.26 -13.81
C ASP A 231 -11.77 -7.88 -12.52
N LEU A 232 -10.63 -7.20 -12.69
CA LEU A 232 -9.91 -6.51 -11.61
C LEU A 232 -10.74 -5.36 -11.07
N ASP A 233 -11.63 -5.65 -10.12
CA ASP A 233 -12.05 -4.66 -9.14
C ASP A 233 -11.10 -4.70 -7.93
N ASP A 234 -10.96 -3.55 -7.26
CA ASP A 234 -10.14 -3.41 -6.05
C ASP A 234 -10.51 -4.43 -4.96
N ASN A 235 -11.76 -4.93 -5.00
CA ASN A 235 -12.30 -5.89 -4.05
C ASN A 235 -11.67 -7.28 -4.21
N LEU A 236 -11.44 -7.76 -5.44
CA LEU A 236 -10.81 -9.06 -5.63
C LEU A 236 -9.37 -9.08 -5.12
N PHE A 237 -8.59 -8.02 -5.40
CA PHE A 237 -7.22 -7.96 -4.91
C PHE A 237 -7.17 -7.97 -3.38
N PHE A 238 -8.05 -7.20 -2.74
CA PHE A 238 -8.19 -7.19 -1.29
C PHE A 238 -8.55 -8.58 -0.74
N LEU A 239 -9.51 -9.26 -1.35
CA LEU A 239 -9.94 -10.59 -0.92
C LEU A 239 -8.84 -11.63 -1.11
N TYR A 240 -8.12 -11.60 -2.24
CA TYR A 240 -6.96 -12.46 -2.50
C TYR A 240 -5.89 -12.32 -1.41
N LYS A 241 -5.52 -11.07 -1.08
CA LYS A 241 -4.53 -10.81 -0.03
C LYS A 241 -5.02 -11.24 1.34
N THR A 242 -6.28 -10.98 1.66
CA THR A 242 -6.91 -11.42 2.92
C THR A 242 -6.83 -12.94 3.08
N ILE A 243 -7.15 -13.70 2.02
CA ILE A 243 -7.08 -15.16 2.02
C ILE A 243 -5.64 -15.64 2.22
N GLN A 244 -4.68 -15.05 1.50
CA GLN A 244 -3.26 -15.39 1.64
C GLN A 244 -2.78 -15.15 3.08
N ASP A 245 -3.15 -14.03 3.68
CA ASP A 245 -2.76 -13.71 5.05
C ASP A 245 -3.37 -14.67 6.08
N PHE A 246 -4.63 -15.09 5.88
CA PHE A 246 -5.24 -16.12 6.72
C PHE A 246 -4.57 -17.48 6.55
N ASN A 247 -4.26 -17.88 5.32
CA ASN A 247 -3.58 -19.15 5.05
C ASN A 247 -2.18 -19.16 5.67
N ASN A 248 -1.41 -18.08 5.55
CA ASN A 248 -0.04 -17.98 6.06
C ASN A 248 0.01 -17.98 7.60
N LYS A 249 -1.00 -17.39 8.27
CA LYS A 249 -1.08 -17.40 9.74
C LYS A 249 -1.39 -18.77 10.33
N ASN A 250 -1.87 -19.71 9.52
CA ASN A 250 -2.29 -21.05 9.97
C ASN A 250 -1.24 -22.14 9.70
N VAL A 251 0.01 -21.78 9.32
CA VAL A 251 1.10 -22.73 9.02
C VAL A 251 1.94 -23.10 10.26
N HIS A 252 1.39 -22.97 11.47
CA HIS A 252 2.09 -23.28 12.72
C HIS A 252 1.34 -24.32 13.56
#